data_AF-A0A9D3AJA2-F1
#
_entry.id   AF-A0A9D3AJA2-F1
#
_cell.length_a   1.000
_cell.length_b   1.000
_cell.length_c   1.000
_cell.angle_alpha   90.00
_cell.angle_beta   90.00
_cell.angle_gamma   90.00
#
_symmetry.space_group_name_H-M   'P 1'
#
loop_
_entity.id
_entity.type
_entity.pdbx_description
1 polymer ?
#
loop_
_entity_poly.entity_id
_entity_poly.type
_entity_poly.pdbx_seq_one_letter_code
_entity_poly.pdbx_strand_id
1 'polypeptide(L)' 'MAEITYRRPEVSDAKNIVDFYNYVGGETSYLSFEKDEYPLDAAAQEAAIRELEGNDNNIMLLAMDGEEIA' A
#
# COMPACT_ATOMS: atom_id res chain seq x y z
N MET A 1 1.72 3.30 -24.26
CA MET A 1 2.45 4.05 -23.20
C MET A 1 1.79 3.64 -21.91
N ALA A 2 2.52 3.09 -20.95
CA ALA A 2 1.93 2.78 -19.64
C ALA A 2 1.59 4.12 -18.95
N GLU A 3 0.37 4.26 -18.46
CA GLU A 3 -0.12 5.47 -17.79
C GLU A 3 -0.23 5.16 -16.30
N ILE A 4 0.72 5.67 -15.52
CA ILE A 4 0.70 5.53 -14.07
C ILE A 4 -0.17 6.63 -13.48
N THR A 5 -1.24 6.25 -12.80
CA THR A 5 -2.13 7.17 -12.09
C THR A 5 -1.76 7.23 -10.63
N TYR A 6 -1.52 8.43 -10.11
CA TYR A 6 -1.28 8.63 -8.68
C TYR A 6 -2.57 9.05 -7.99
N ARG A 7 -2.97 8.32 -6.95
CA ARG A 7 -4.12 8.68 -6.12
C ARG A 7 -3.88 8.39 -4.66
N ARG A 8 -4.75 8.93 -3.80
CA ARG A 8 -4.77 8.56 -2.38
C ARG A 8 -5.35 7.14 -2.24
N PRO A 9 -4.86 6.35 -1.27
CA PRO A 9 -5.44 5.05 -0.97
C PRO A 9 -6.87 5.21 -0.44
N GLU A 10 -7.75 4.33 -0.86
CA GLU A 10 -9.08 4.16 -0.28
C GLU A 10 -9.08 2.93 0.63
N VAL A 11 -10.04 2.83 1.53
CA VAL A 11 -10.16 1.69 2.46
C VAL A 11 -10.22 0.35 1.70
N SER A 12 -10.85 0.31 0.52
CA SER A 12 -10.89 -0.87 -0.34
C SER A 12 -9.52 -1.33 -0.87
N ASP A 13 -8.53 -0.44 -0.90
CA ASP A 13 -7.17 -0.77 -1.36
C ASP A 13 -6.33 -1.45 -0.29
N ALA A 14 -6.78 -1.47 0.97
CA ALA A 14 -6.01 -2.01 2.08
C ALA A 14 -5.50 -3.43 1.81
N LYS A 15 -6.36 -4.29 1.26
CA LYS A 15 -5.98 -5.65 0.86
C LYS A 15 -4.91 -5.66 -0.22
N ASN A 16 -5.09 -4.87 -1.28
CA ASN A 16 -4.14 -4.79 -2.39
C ASN A 16 -2.77 -4.24 -1.93
N ILE A 17 -2.77 -3.30 -0.99
CA ILE A 17 -1.53 -2.73 -0.40
C ILE A 17 -0.78 -3.79 0.40
N VAL A 18 -1.49 -4.55 1.25
CA VAL A 18 -0.88 -5.65 2.03
C VAL A 18 -0.31 -6.72 1.11
N ASP A 19 -1.09 -7.14 0.10
CA ASP A 19 -0.67 -8.14 -0.87
C ASP A 19 0.56 -7.66 -1.68
N PHE A 20 0.59 -6.37 -2.07
CA PHE A 20 1.74 -5.75 -2.75
C PHE A 20 3.00 -5.71 -1.87
N TYR A 21 2.89 -5.25 -0.61
CA TYR A 21 4.04 -5.21 0.29
C TYR A 21 4.58 -6.60 0.62
N ASN A 22 3.71 -7.60 0.77
CA ASN A 22 4.14 -8.99 0.96
C ASN A 22 4.85 -9.56 -0.28
N TYR A 23 4.39 -9.19 -1.49
CA TYR A 23 5.06 -9.56 -2.73
C TYR A 23 6.46 -8.92 -2.83
N VAL A 24 6.55 -7.59 -2.70
CA VAL A 24 7.82 -6.83 -2.82
C VAL A 24 8.80 -7.17 -1.68
N GLY A 25 8.30 -7.41 -0.47
CA GLY A 25 9.10 -7.89 0.67
C GLY A 25 9.81 -9.22 0.41
N GLY A 26 9.29 -10.04 -0.51
CA GLY A 26 9.96 -11.26 -0.95
C GLY A 26 10.95 -11.07 -2.09
N GLU A 27 10.91 -9.95 -2.80
CA GLU A 27 11.83 -9.66 -3.89
C GLU A 27 13.13 -9.01 -3.41
N THR A 28 13.14 -8.43 -2.20
CA THR A 28 14.31 -7.73 -1.70
C THR A 28 14.43 -7.70 -0.16
N SER A 29 15.66 -7.77 0.35
CA SER A 29 15.98 -7.62 1.77
C SER A 29 16.25 -6.16 2.19
N TYR A 30 15.94 -5.18 1.33
CA TYR A 30 16.09 -3.76 1.67
C TYR A 30 14.94 -3.21 2.52
N LEU A 31 13.83 -3.95 2.63
CA LEU A 31 12.72 -3.61 3.51
C LEU A 31 13.01 -4.13 4.91
N SER A 32 12.39 -3.50 5.92
CA SER A 32 12.50 -3.94 7.31
C SER A 32 11.70 -5.22 7.62
N PHE A 33 11.14 -5.85 6.60
CA PHE A 33 10.33 -7.05 6.62
C PHE A 33 10.61 -7.87 5.37
N GLU A 34 10.55 -9.21 5.47
CA GLU A 34 10.67 -10.12 4.33
C GLU A 34 9.30 -10.50 3.73
N LYS A 35 9.30 -11.48 2.83
CA LYS A 35 8.08 -12.01 2.22
C LYS A 35 7.08 -12.47 3.29
N ASP A 36 5.82 -12.07 3.14
CA ASP A 36 4.74 -12.46 4.06
C ASP A 36 4.95 -11.97 5.52
N GLU A 37 5.92 -11.08 5.76
CA GLU A 37 6.21 -10.49 7.08
C GLU A 37 5.72 -9.04 7.20
N TYR A 38 4.86 -8.57 6.28
CA TYR A 38 4.29 -7.24 6.41
C TYR A 38 3.50 -7.15 7.74
N PRO A 39 3.81 -6.18 8.62
CA PRO A 39 3.33 -6.20 10.00
C PRO A 39 1.84 -5.86 10.16
N LEU A 40 1.20 -5.35 9.11
CA LEU A 40 -0.21 -4.97 9.12
C LEU A 40 -1.03 -5.96 8.30
N ASP A 41 -2.10 -6.48 8.89
CA ASP A 41 -3.13 -7.18 8.12
C ASP A 41 -4.05 -6.18 7.40
N ALA A 42 -4.95 -6.68 6.55
CA ALA A 42 -5.86 -5.83 5.79
C ALA A 42 -6.71 -4.91 6.69
N ALA A 43 -7.17 -5.39 7.84
CA ALA A 43 -8.00 -4.60 8.75
C ALA A 43 -7.20 -3.48 9.45
N ALA A 44 -5.96 -3.76 9.84
CA ALA A 44 -5.05 -2.77 10.38
C ALA A 44 -4.66 -1.73 9.32
N GLN A 45 -4.46 -2.15 8.08
CA GLN A 45 -4.19 -1.26 6.96
C GLN A 45 -5.41 -0.38 6.63
N GLU A 46 -6.63 -0.92 6.67
CA GLU A 46 -7.86 -0.13 6.54
C GLU A 46 -7.95 0.97 7.62
N ALA A 47 -7.63 0.63 8.87
CA ALA A 47 -7.62 1.60 9.97
C ALA A 47 -6.56 2.69 9.74
N ALA A 48 -5.36 2.31 9.31
CA ALA A 48 -4.28 3.26 8.99
C ALA A 48 -4.67 4.22 7.86
N ILE A 49 -5.34 3.73 6.81
CA ILE A 49 -5.84 4.59 5.71
C ILE A 49 -6.86 5.60 6.24
N ARG A 50 -7.79 5.17 7.11
CA ARG A 50 -8.77 6.09 7.72
C ARG A 50 -8.13 7.11 8.64
N GLU A 51 -7.05 6.75 9.34
CA GLU A 51 -6.29 7.70 10.17
C GLU A 51 -5.49 8.71 9.34
N LEU A 52 -5.13 8.34 8.11
CA LEU A 52 -4.50 9.25 7.14
C LEU A 52 -5.52 10.21 6.52
N GLU A 53 -6.80 9.83 6.41
CA GLU A 53 -7.86 10.72 5.95
C GLU A 53 -8.08 11.88 6.95
N GLY A 54 -7.55 13.05 6.61
CA GLY A 54 -7.62 14.26 7.43
C GLY A 54 -6.34 14.59 8.18
N ASN A 55 -5.25 13.85 7.96
CA ASN A 55 -3.93 14.21 8.47
C ASN A 55 -3.20 15.13 7.48
N ASP A 56 -3.07 16.41 7.81
CA ASP A 56 -2.37 17.39 6.95
C ASP A 56 -0.84 17.20 6.93
N ASN A 57 -0.29 16.43 7.86
CA ASN A 57 1.15 16.22 8.02
C ASN A 57 1.64 14.88 7.45
N ASN A 58 0.72 14.02 7.01
CA ASN A 58 1.07 12.70 6.47
C ASN A 58 0.21 12.37 5.25
N ILE A 59 0.84 11.91 4.18
CA ILE A 59 0.17 11.52 2.96
C ILE A 59 0.72 10.19 2.47
N MET A 60 -0.19 9.25 2.19
CA MET A 60 0.12 8.05 1.43
C MET A 60 -0.39 8.24 0.01
N LEU A 61 0.44 7.88 -0.96
CA LEU A 61 0.11 7.91 -2.38
C LEU A 61 0.30 6.51 -2.96
N LEU A 62 -0.68 6.07 -3.74
CA LEU A 62 -0.59 4.85 -4.54
C LEU A 62 -0.28 5.23 -5.98
N ALA A 63 0.66 4.50 -6.58
CA ALA A 63 0.89 4.50 -8.01
C ALA A 63 0.14 3.31 -8.60
N MET A 64 -0.77 3.59 -9.54
CA MET A 64 -1.61 2.60 -10.19
C MET A 64 -1.17 2.43 -11.64
N ASP A 65 -0.81 1.23 -12.06
CA ASP A 65 -0.71 0.85 -13.47
C ASP A 65 -2.03 0.18 -13.88
N GLY A 66 -2.95 0.98 -14.43
CA GLY A 66 -4.33 0.55 -14.65
C GLY A 66 -5.08 0.31 -13.33
N GLU A 67 -5.41 -0.94 -13.03
CA GLU A 67 -6.13 -1.34 -11.80
C GLU A 67 -5.21 -1.95 -10.73
N GLU A 68 -3.91 -2.11 -11.02
CA GLU A 68 -2.94 -2.74 -10.11
C GLU A 68 -1.98 -1.71 -9.51
N ILE A 69 -1.47 -2.00 -8.31
CA ILE A 69 -0.46 -1.16 -7.63
C ILE A 69 0.92 -1.52 -8.19
N ALA A 70 1.71 -0.50 -8.55
CA ALA A 70 3.03 -0.63 -9.18
C ALA A 70 4.12 0.16 -8.46
#